data_AF-A0A933WRH9-F1
#
_entry.id   AF-A0A933WRH9-F1
#
_cell.length_a   1.000
_cell.length_b   1.000
_cell.length_c   1.000
_cell.angle_alpha   90.00
_cell.angle_beta   90.00
_cell.angle_gamma   90.00
#
_symmetry.space_group_name_H-M   'P 1'
#
loop_
_entity.id
_entity.type
_entity.pdbx_description
1 polymer ?
#
loop_
_entity_poly.entity_id
_entity_poly.type
_entity_poly.pdbx_seq_one_letter_code
_entity_poly.pdbx_strand_id
1 'polypeptide(L)'
;MQNHKNRLTIFLPAAGLGERLRPITYHTPKPLLPILGKPLIESIIEKFSLVSSGKIGINLHYKADMLREWGRSSIFSERIEFFYEDPILGTGGALKNAEKFLIDGHFLVHNSDIVSNIDFSILIETHLTEGNIATLAMHDYPRYNNVVLDDKGYVIDVENAGTSMPNPDTGGKKSAYTGIAIYSPEILKFLPQGVSHATVAWLAAAKAGHKVKALDFTGCCWNDIGTPQAYALAIVDALRADGETIYIHQSVKDCSNIEMDGYIAIEKGCVLDKKPSLRNCIALEGSRIESKIYENRIIGPDFEIPLSEAEMFGADNDNGLILIGTGGSDRRYYRTKKGNENAVLVKYAKDDPDFKRHIEYTRFLKKYGIPVPELISVDVQNMTAMFEDLGDLSLYSCFKCRRKDEHIENMYKKVMNIAAAIPKTVRHISECPLLEERIFDYEHFRWETEYFIEKFVKWIKGIDVRDNAALQNEFHMLALKADSFPKTVIHRDFQSQNIMIKSGWPRLIDYQGARIGPPAYDIASMLWDPYYRLDDEMRERLVSYYADKMKEIQSAEFSADEFLESLAVCRLQRHMQALGAYGFLSAVKGKKYFLKHIPEGLRLLKEDILPLKSEYPALYELIIKLS
;
A
#
# COMPACT_ATOMS: atom_id res chain seq x y z
N MET A 1 -22.02 21.39 21.47
CA MET A 1 -21.74 20.00 21.03
C MET A 1 -20.26 19.74 20.66
N GLN A 2 -19.45 20.74 20.31
CA GLN A 2 -18.02 20.55 19.97
C GLN A 2 -17.10 20.19 21.16
N ASN A 3 -17.43 20.62 22.39
CA ASN A 3 -16.60 20.34 23.57
C ASN A 3 -16.65 18.90 24.11
N HIS A 4 -17.69 18.11 23.80
CA HIS A 4 -17.80 16.72 24.28
C HIS A 4 -17.07 15.71 23.38
N LYS A 5 -16.87 16.00 22.09
CA LYS A 5 -16.05 15.16 21.19
C LYS A 5 -14.56 15.20 21.60
N ASN A 6 -14.08 16.30 22.18
CA ASN A 6 -12.65 16.53 22.46
C ASN A 6 -12.07 15.85 23.72
N ARG A 7 -12.83 15.04 24.47
CA ARG A 7 -12.35 14.39 25.70
C ARG A 7 -12.80 12.94 25.90
N LEU A 8 -13.09 12.22 24.82
CA LEU A 8 -13.35 10.77 24.91
C LEU A 8 -12.08 10.08 25.42
N THR A 9 -12.22 9.11 26.33
CA THR A 9 -11.12 8.23 26.77
C THR A 9 -11.08 6.99 25.88
N ILE A 10 -9.90 6.40 25.65
CA ILE A 10 -9.78 5.06 25.05
C ILE A 10 -9.28 4.06 26.09
N PHE A 11 -9.82 2.85 26.06
CA PHE A 11 -9.35 1.71 26.84
C PHE A 11 -8.94 0.56 25.92
N LEU A 12 -7.74 0.03 26.13
CA LEU A 12 -7.11 -0.96 25.27
C LEU A 12 -6.85 -2.24 26.06
N PRO A 13 -7.74 -3.26 25.94
CA PRO A 13 -7.48 -4.57 26.49
C PRO A 13 -6.22 -5.20 25.88
N ALA A 14 -5.17 -5.38 26.69
CA ALA A 14 -3.83 -5.81 26.32
C ALA A 14 -3.25 -6.93 27.22
N ALA A 15 -4.01 -7.42 28.21
CA ALA A 15 -3.59 -8.45 29.15
C ALA A 15 -3.46 -9.89 28.59
N GLY A 16 -3.93 -10.15 27.37
CA GLY A 16 -4.03 -11.51 26.82
C GLY A 16 -2.68 -12.23 26.64
N LEU A 17 -2.65 -13.53 26.96
CA LEU A 17 -1.46 -14.39 26.87
C LEU A 17 -0.98 -14.64 25.43
N GLY A 18 -1.87 -14.50 24.44
CA GLY A 18 -1.56 -14.70 23.03
C GLY A 18 -1.05 -16.11 22.69
N GLU A 19 -1.61 -17.15 23.32
CA GLU A 19 -1.08 -18.52 23.24
C GLU A 19 -1.10 -19.10 21.82
N ARG A 20 -2.11 -18.76 21.03
CA ARG A 20 -2.25 -19.19 19.63
C ARG A 20 -1.17 -18.63 18.70
N LEU A 21 -0.43 -17.61 19.12
CA LEU A 21 0.69 -17.01 18.39
C LEU A 21 2.06 -17.54 18.83
N ARG A 22 2.12 -18.41 19.84
CA ARG A 22 3.40 -18.99 20.26
C ARG A 22 4.04 -19.73 19.06
N PRO A 23 5.37 -19.63 18.86
CA PRO A 23 6.36 -19.02 19.77
C PRO A 23 6.52 -17.50 19.69
N ILE A 24 5.89 -16.77 18.74
CA ILE A 24 6.04 -15.31 18.58
C ILE A 24 5.84 -14.57 19.91
N THR A 25 4.77 -14.92 20.62
CA THR A 25 4.40 -14.26 21.87
C THR A 25 5.33 -14.56 23.04
N TYR A 26 6.22 -15.56 22.96
CA TYR A 26 7.29 -15.73 23.94
C TYR A 26 8.28 -14.58 23.95
N HIS A 27 8.38 -13.83 22.86
CA HIS A 27 9.28 -12.69 22.72
C HIS A 27 8.50 -11.40 22.88
N THR A 28 7.45 -11.21 22.08
CA THR A 28 6.74 -9.93 21.96
C THR A 28 5.25 -10.11 22.27
N PRO A 29 4.67 -9.38 23.23
CA PRO A 29 3.24 -9.47 23.50
C PRO A 29 2.45 -8.94 22.30
N LYS A 30 1.26 -9.51 22.04
CA LYS A 30 0.40 -9.15 20.89
C LYS A 30 0.29 -7.65 20.58
N PRO A 31 0.04 -6.75 21.56
CA PRO A 31 -0.15 -5.33 21.28
C PRO A 31 1.11 -4.64 20.74
N LEU A 32 2.29 -5.22 21.02
CA LEU A 32 3.57 -4.73 20.55
C LEU A 32 4.08 -5.44 19.30
N LEU A 33 3.31 -6.36 18.72
CA LEU A 33 3.70 -6.93 17.44
C LEU A 33 3.74 -5.82 16.39
N PRO A 34 4.86 -5.69 15.66
CA PRO A 34 5.00 -4.62 14.67
C PRO A 34 4.18 -4.94 13.43
N ILE A 35 3.53 -3.94 12.87
CA ILE A 35 3.02 -3.96 11.50
C ILE A 35 3.83 -2.93 10.74
N LEU A 36 4.82 -3.40 9.96
CA LEU A 36 5.71 -2.56 9.16
C LEU A 36 6.45 -1.52 10.03
N GLY A 37 7.09 -2.01 11.10
CA GLY A 37 7.90 -1.23 12.04
C GLY A 37 7.13 -0.45 13.10
N LYS A 38 5.80 -0.49 13.09
CA LYS A 38 4.98 0.19 14.09
C LYS A 38 4.24 -0.81 14.99
N PRO A 39 4.36 -0.74 16.32
CA PRO A 39 3.54 -1.54 17.22
C PRO A 39 2.05 -1.37 16.94
N LEU A 40 1.28 -2.46 16.94
CA LEU A 40 -0.16 -2.41 16.68
C LEU A 40 -0.89 -1.43 17.61
N ILE A 41 -0.57 -1.45 18.91
CA ILE A 41 -1.19 -0.58 19.90
C ILE A 41 -0.94 0.91 19.61
N GLU A 42 0.22 1.25 19.04
CA GLU A 42 0.56 2.62 18.66
C GLU A 42 -0.29 3.09 17.48
N SER A 43 -0.49 2.23 16.48
CA SER A 43 -1.35 2.50 15.33
C SER A 43 -2.82 2.77 15.75
N ILE A 44 -3.31 2.07 16.77
CA ILE A 44 -4.65 2.28 17.33
C ILE A 44 -4.74 3.66 17.99
N ILE A 45 -3.74 4.03 18.80
CA ILE A 45 -3.70 5.31 19.52
C ILE A 45 -3.54 6.49 18.56
N GLU A 46 -2.76 6.36 17.49
CA GLU A 46 -2.65 7.39 16.45
C GLU A 46 -4.00 7.66 15.79
N LYS A 47 -4.71 6.60 15.38
CA LYS A 47 -6.06 6.72 14.79
C LYS A 47 -7.04 7.36 15.76
N PHE A 48 -6.99 6.97 17.02
CA PHE A 48 -7.80 7.58 18.08
C PHE A 48 -7.47 9.06 18.29
N SER A 49 -6.19 9.43 18.20
CA SER A 49 -5.72 10.80 18.39
C SER A 49 -6.18 11.76 17.29
N LEU A 50 -6.63 11.24 16.13
CA LEU A 50 -7.29 12.05 15.10
C LEU A 50 -8.69 12.52 15.51
N VAL A 51 -9.35 11.81 16.43
CA VAL A 51 -10.74 12.09 16.84
C VAL A 51 -10.87 12.56 18.29
N SER A 52 -9.89 12.26 19.16
CA SER A 52 -9.89 12.68 20.56
C SER A 52 -8.49 12.81 21.15
N SER A 53 -8.28 13.85 21.96
CA SER A 53 -7.06 14.05 22.75
C SER A 53 -7.18 13.52 24.20
N GLY A 54 -8.19 12.70 24.52
CA GLY A 54 -8.43 12.21 25.88
C GLY A 54 -7.42 11.16 26.37
N LYS A 55 -7.66 10.63 27.58
CA LYS A 55 -6.76 9.68 28.26
C LYS A 55 -6.77 8.30 27.59
N ILE A 56 -5.72 7.52 27.84
CA ILE A 56 -5.50 6.18 27.27
C ILE A 56 -5.30 5.20 28.43
N GLY A 57 -6.24 4.29 28.63
CA GLY A 57 -6.13 3.21 29.61
C GLY A 57 -5.68 1.91 28.95
N ILE A 58 -4.73 1.20 29.56
CA ILE A 58 -4.21 -0.08 29.03
C ILE A 58 -4.16 -1.08 30.18
N ASN A 59 -4.86 -2.20 30.09
CA ASN A 59 -4.72 -3.25 31.10
C ASN A 59 -3.50 -4.15 30.82
N LEU A 60 -2.86 -4.63 31.88
CA LEU A 60 -1.60 -5.37 31.81
C LEU A 60 -1.68 -6.68 32.58
N HIS A 61 -1.12 -7.74 32.00
CA HIS A 61 -0.85 -9.00 32.69
C HIS A 61 0.39 -9.66 32.08
N TYR A 62 0.24 -10.26 30.89
CA TYR A 62 1.34 -10.93 30.19
C TYR A 62 2.40 -9.94 29.70
N LYS A 63 3.67 -10.17 30.06
CA LYS A 63 4.83 -9.30 29.67
C LYS A 63 4.58 -7.81 29.94
N ALA A 64 3.91 -7.50 31.06
CA ALA A 64 3.52 -6.14 31.45
C ALA A 64 4.68 -5.12 31.38
N ASP A 65 5.90 -5.53 31.72
CA ASP A 65 7.06 -4.64 31.73
C ASP A 65 7.45 -4.15 30.33
N MET A 66 7.27 -4.97 29.29
CA MET A 66 7.51 -4.53 27.90
C MET A 66 6.51 -3.45 27.47
N LEU A 67 5.23 -3.61 27.83
CA LEU A 67 4.19 -2.61 27.58
C LEU A 67 4.45 -1.31 28.34
N ARG A 68 4.90 -1.41 29.60
CA ARG A 68 5.27 -0.23 30.40
C ARG A 68 6.46 0.51 29.78
N GLU A 69 7.47 -0.20 29.33
CA GLU A 69 8.65 0.39 28.71
C GLU A 69 8.31 1.07 27.36
N TRP A 70 7.51 0.41 26.54
CA TRP A 70 6.96 1.04 25.33
C TRP A 70 6.13 2.30 25.69
N GLY A 71 5.24 2.22 26.68
CA GLY A 71 4.41 3.37 27.05
C GLY A 71 5.20 4.57 27.58
N ARG A 72 6.31 4.34 28.29
CA ARG A 72 7.22 5.39 28.76
C ARG A 72 7.98 6.07 27.63
N SER A 73 8.38 5.31 26.61
CA SER A 73 9.10 5.82 25.43
C SER A 73 8.18 6.37 24.34
N SER A 74 6.87 6.10 24.44
CA SER A 74 5.86 6.59 23.50
C SER A 74 5.67 8.10 23.58
N ILE A 75 5.39 8.72 22.43
CA ILE A 75 4.95 10.12 22.34
C ILE A 75 3.63 10.38 23.08
N PHE A 76 2.89 9.33 23.43
CA PHE A 76 1.62 9.40 24.16
C PHE A 76 1.78 9.18 25.68
N SER A 77 3.01 9.09 26.19
CA SER A 77 3.32 8.72 27.58
C SER A 77 2.52 9.51 28.62
N GLU A 78 2.35 10.83 28.44
CA GLU A 78 1.59 11.69 29.37
C GLU A 78 0.08 11.39 29.42
N ARG A 79 -0.46 10.68 28.43
CA ARG A 79 -1.88 10.30 28.33
C ARG A 79 -2.16 8.87 28.81
N ILE A 80 -1.11 8.05 29.02
CA ILE A 80 -1.25 6.62 29.28
C ILE A 80 -1.35 6.34 30.78
N GLU A 81 -2.36 5.56 31.16
CA GLU A 81 -2.53 4.98 32.49
C GLU A 81 -2.64 3.45 32.38
N PHE A 82 -1.88 2.74 33.22
CA PHE A 82 -1.80 1.28 33.18
C PHE A 82 -2.58 0.63 34.32
N PHE A 83 -3.32 -0.42 33.99
CA PHE A 83 -4.17 -1.17 34.92
C PHE A 83 -3.71 -2.62 35.00
N TYR A 84 -2.84 -2.93 35.96
CA TYR A 84 -2.39 -4.32 36.13
C TYR A 84 -3.50 -5.19 36.71
N GLU A 85 -3.61 -6.43 36.24
CA GLU A 85 -4.54 -7.44 36.72
C GLU A 85 -3.85 -8.78 36.99
N ASP A 86 -4.21 -9.42 38.10
CA ASP A 86 -3.80 -10.80 38.43
C ASP A 86 -4.87 -11.43 39.33
N PRO A 87 -5.62 -12.44 38.87
CA PRO A 87 -5.53 -13.10 37.55
C PRO A 87 -6.08 -12.24 36.40
N ILE A 88 -6.01 -12.74 35.15
CA ILE A 88 -6.68 -12.12 33.99
C ILE A 88 -8.19 -12.02 34.26
N LEU A 89 -8.76 -10.82 34.09
CA LEU A 89 -10.15 -10.52 34.48
C LEU A 89 -11.16 -10.61 33.32
N GLY A 90 -10.68 -10.89 32.11
CA GLY A 90 -11.51 -10.85 30.90
C GLY A 90 -11.89 -9.43 30.49
N THR A 91 -12.58 -9.28 29.35
CA THR A 91 -12.86 -7.95 28.78
C THR A 91 -13.78 -7.09 29.63
N GLY A 92 -14.75 -7.69 30.33
CA GLY A 92 -15.64 -6.98 31.23
C GLY A 92 -14.96 -6.65 32.57
N GLY A 93 -14.24 -7.61 33.14
CA GLY A 93 -13.54 -7.42 34.40
C GLY A 93 -12.44 -6.37 34.31
N ALA A 94 -11.73 -6.27 33.18
CA ALA A 94 -10.75 -5.23 32.91
C ALA A 94 -11.37 -3.82 32.93
N LEU A 95 -12.56 -3.64 32.34
CA LEU A 95 -13.28 -2.36 32.38
C LEU A 95 -13.73 -2.03 33.80
N LYS A 96 -14.18 -3.04 34.57
CA LYS A 96 -14.58 -2.85 35.96
C LYS A 96 -13.39 -2.49 36.86
N ASN A 97 -12.22 -3.09 36.62
CA ASN A 97 -10.98 -2.75 37.32
C ASN A 97 -10.57 -1.28 37.07
N ALA A 98 -10.79 -0.78 35.85
CA ALA A 98 -10.53 0.59 35.46
C ALA A 98 -11.72 1.56 35.70
N GLU A 99 -12.74 1.18 36.49
CA GLU A 99 -13.99 1.94 36.62
C GLU A 99 -13.76 3.41 37.01
N LYS A 100 -12.86 3.68 37.97
CA LYS A 100 -12.54 5.06 38.39
C LYS A 100 -11.98 5.93 37.27
N PHE A 101 -11.28 5.33 36.31
CA PHE A 101 -10.72 6.02 35.16
C PHE A 101 -11.76 6.24 34.05
N LEU A 102 -12.69 5.29 33.91
CA LEU A 102 -13.70 5.28 32.84
C LEU A 102 -15.00 6.01 33.21
N ILE A 103 -15.24 6.32 34.48
CA ILE A 103 -16.49 6.94 34.94
C ILE A 103 -16.63 8.42 34.52
N ASP A 104 -15.52 9.09 34.19
CA ASP A 104 -15.47 10.54 33.91
C ASP A 104 -16.16 10.96 32.59
N GLY A 105 -16.49 10.00 31.72
CA GLY A 105 -17.18 10.29 30.46
C GLY A 105 -17.32 9.08 29.55
N HIS A 106 -17.83 9.30 28.34
CA HIS A 106 -17.88 8.25 27.32
C HIS A 106 -16.46 7.77 26.98
N PHE A 107 -16.33 6.47 26.71
CA PHE A 107 -15.05 5.87 26.38
C PHE A 107 -15.15 4.88 25.22
N LEU A 108 -14.13 4.86 24.38
CA LEU A 108 -13.92 3.88 23.32
C LEU A 108 -13.17 2.69 23.91
N VAL A 109 -13.63 1.48 23.66
CA VAL A 109 -12.87 0.25 23.88
C VAL A 109 -12.43 -0.27 22.52
N HIS A 110 -11.14 -0.55 22.40
CA HIS A 110 -10.58 -1.15 21.20
C HIS A 110 -9.62 -2.28 21.62
N ASN A 111 -9.96 -3.52 21.29
CA ASN A 111 -9.05 -4.64 21.53
C ASN A 111 -7.68 -4.36 20.88
N SER A 112 -6.60 -4.51 21.64
CA SER A 112 -5.27 -4.09 21.18
C SER A 112 -4.62 -5.02 20.15
N ASP A 113 -5.28 -6.13 19.81
CA ASP A 113 -4.88 -7.10 18.79
C ASP A 113 -5.73 -7.04 17.50
N ILE A 114 -6.48 -5.94 17.30
CA ILE A 114 -7.28 -5.73 16.11
C ILE A 114 -6.61 -4.74 15.16
N VAL A 115 -6.39 -5.16 13.91
CA VAL A 115 -6.05 -4.28 12.80
C VAL A 115 -7.36 -3.89 12.10
N SER A 116 -7.67 -2.59 12.04
CA SER A 116 -8.88 -2.13 11.36
C SER A 116 -8.77 -0.72 10.76
N ASN A 117 -9.56 -0.44 9.72
CA ASN A 117 -9.75 0.91 9.17
C ASN A 117 -11.15 1.51 9.49
N ILE A 118 -11.87 0.96 10.47
CA ILE A 118 -13.15 1.49 10.94
C ILE A 118 -13.00 2.97 11.34
N ASP A 119 -13.88 3.82 10.82
CA ASP A 119 -13.91 5.25 11.13
C ASP A 119 -14.57 5.48 12.51
N PHE A 120 -13.75 5.82 13.49
CA PHE A 120 -14.20 6.12 14.84
C PHE A 120 -15.17 7.31 14.90
N SER A 121 -15.10 8.25 13.94
CA SER A 121 -15.96 9.43 13.91
C SER A 121 -17.44 9.05 13.79
N ILE A 122 -17.74 8.08 12.91
CA ILE A 122 -19.11 7.57 12.68
C ILE A 122 -19.64 6.86 13.94
N LEU A 123 -18.78 6.04 14.56
CA LEU A 123 -19.12 5.32 15.79
C LEU A 123 -19.41 6.30 16.94
N ILE A 124 -18.54 7.30 17.13
CA ILE A 124 -18.68 8.34 18.17
C ILE A 124 -19.94 9.16 17.93
N GLU A 125 -20.17 9.62 16.69
CA GLU A 125 -21.31 10.45 16.36
C GLU A 125 -22.64 9.75 16.62
N THR A 126 -22.76 8.50 16.18
CA THR A 126 -23.99 7.72 16.40
C THR A 126 -24.23 7.48 17.89
N HIS A 127 -23.18 7.14 18.64
CA HIS A 127 -23.29 6.92 20.09
C HIS A 127 -23.86 8.14 20.82
N LEU A 128 -23.28 9.31 20.54
CA LEU A 128 -23.64 10.56 21.21
C LEU A 128 -25.01 11.11 20.77
N THR A 129 -25.35 10.98 19.49
CA THR A 129 -26.61 11.51 18.94
C THR A 129 -27.82 10.67 19.34
N GLU A 130 -27.68 9.34 19.38
CA GLU A 130 -28.78 8.43 19.72
C GLU A 130 -28.93 8.19 21.24
N GLY A 131 -27.94 8.61 22.04
CA GLY A 131 -27.95 8.42 23.49
C GLY A 131 -27.85 6.94 23.89
N ASN A 132 -27.08 6.16 23.15
CA ASN A 132 -26.92 4.73 23.38
C ASN A 132 -26.04 4.48 24.62
N ILE A 133 -26.37 3.48 25.45
CA ILE A 133 -25.46 3.10 26.57
C ILE A 133 -24.20 2.41 26.04
N ALA A 134 -24.32 1.74 24.89
CA ALA A 134 -23.25 1.09 24.17
C ALA A 134 -23.51 1.16 22.66
N THR A 135 -22.47 1.39 21.87
CA THR A 135 -22.52 1.33 20.40
C THR A 135 -21.37 0.45 19.92
N LEU A 136 -21.71 -0.71 19.36
CA LEU A 136 -20.79 -1.76 18.95
C LEU A 136 -20.50 -1.64 17.46
N ALA A 137 -19.23 -1.70 17.07
CA ALA A 137 -18.86 -1.88 15.68
C ALA A 137 -18.94 -3.38 15.33
N MET A 138 -19.68 -3.69 14.28
CA MET A 138 -20.03 -5.05 13.88
C MET A 138 -19.61 -5.29 12.43
N HIS A 139 -19.39 -6.56 12.09
CA HIS A 139 -19.09 -7.00 10.74
C HIS A 139 -19.91 -8.24 10.41
N ASP A 140 -20.42 -8.35 9.18
CA ASP A 140 -20.99 -9.61 8.71
C ASP A 140 -19.87 -10.57 8.34
N TYR A 141 -19.61 -11.53 9.20
CA TYR A 141 -18.63 -12.58 8.97
C TYR A 141 -19.23 -13.91 9.44
N PRO A 142 -19.86 -14.70 8.54
CA PRO A 142 -20.69 -15.84 8.91
C PRO A 142 -20.06 -16.81 9.93
N ARG A 143 -18.74 -17.01 9.87
CA ARG A 143 -17.99 -17.85 10.81
C ARG A 143 -17.96 -17.31 12.26
N TYR A 144 -18.03 -16.00 12.44
CA TYR A 144 -17.93 -15.30 13.73
C TYR A 144 -19.23 -14.62 14.16
N ASN A 145 -20.28 -14.65 13.33
CA ASN A 145 -21.56 -14.02 13.62
C ASN A 145 -22.24 -14.66 14.84
N ASN A 146 -22.21 -13.96 15.98
CA ASN A 146 -22.71 -14.47 17.25
C ASN A 146 -23.57 -13.47 18.04
N VAL A 147 -23.57 -12.18 17.69
CA VAL A 147 -24.44 -11.18 18.32
C VAL A 147 -25.76 -11.13 17.56
N VAL A 148 -26.87 -11.30 18.27
CA VAL A 148 -28.22 -11.33 17.70
C VAL A 148 -28.86 -9.94 17.83
N LEU A 149 -29.39 -9.44 16.72
CA LEU A 149 -29.93 -8.09 16.59
C LEU A 149 -31.43 -8.11 16.25
N ASP A 150 -32.18 -7.13 16.75
CA ASP A 150 -33.53 -6.84 16.25
C ASP A 150 -33.51 -6.10 14.90
N ASP A 151 -34.70 -5.88 14.31
CA ASP A 151 -34.86 -5.18 13.02
C ASP A 151 -34.35 -3.73 13.02
N LYS A 152 -34.13 -3.14 14.19
CA LYS A 152 -33.61 -1.78 14.37
C LYS A 152 -32.10 -1.77 14.65
N GLY A 153 -31.46 -2.94 14.68
CA GLY A 153 -30.03 -3.09 14.94
C GLY A 153 -29.66 -2.92 16.41
N TYR A 154 -30.57 -3.21 17.35
CA TYR A 154 -30.25 -3.29 18.78
C TYR A 154 -29.94 -4.72 19.20
N VAL A 155 -28.98 -4.87 20.11
CA VAL A 155 -28.58 -6.19 20.63
C VAL A 155 -29.67 -6.75 21.52
N ILE A 156 -30.13 -7.97 21.20
CA ILE A 156 -31.13 -8.70 21.97
C ILE A 156 -30.56 -9.97 22.62
N ASP A 157 -29.53 -10.58 22.02
CA ASP A 157 -28.86 -11.76 22.57
C ASP A 157 -27.41 -11.90 22.07
N VAL A 158 -26.62 -12.78 22.69
CA VAL A 158 -25.28 -13.17 22.24
C VAL A 158 -25.11 -14.68 22.36
N GLU A 159 -24.87 -15.35 21.23
CA GLU A 159 -24.56 -16.77 21.19
C GLU A 159 -23.17 -17.03 21.76
N ASN A 160 -23.13 -17.72 22.89
CA ASN A 160 -21.90 -18.24 23.49
C ASN A 160 -21.94 -19.76 23.45
N ALA A 161 -20.85 -20.39 23.00
CA ALA A 161 -20.72 -21.84 23.03
C ALA A 161 -20.95 -22.37 24.46
N GLY A 162 -22.01 -23.15 24.65
CA GLY A 162 -22.30 -23.88 25.89
C GLY A 162 -23.19 -23.18 26.94
N THR A 163 -23.69 -21.97 26.73
CA THR A 163 -24.52 -21.26 27.74
C THR A 163 -25.80 -20.58 27.23
N SER A 164 -25.95 -20.37 25.93
CA SER A 164 -27.21 -19.89 25.34
C SER A 164 -27.44 -20.54 23.98
N MET A 165 -28.58 -21.22 23.86
CA MET A 165 -29.20 -21.50 22.56
C MET A 165 -30.30 -20.45 22.40
N PRO A 166 -30.15 -19.46 21.49
CA PRO A 166 -31.21 -18.51 21.26
C PRO A 166 -32.44 -19.24 20.74
N ASN A 167 -33.60 -18.71 21.08
CA ASN A 167 -34.87 -19.27 20.62
C ASN A 167 -34.90 -19.24 19.07
N PRO A 168 -35.00 -20.38 18.37
CA PRO A 168 -35.01 -20.42 16.91
C PRO A 168 -36.10 -19.55 16.28
N ASP A 169 -37.16 -19.23 17.03
CA ASP A 169 -38.27 -18.38 16.59
C ASP A 169 -37.99 -16.86 16.67
N THR A 170 -36.83 -16.43 17.19
CA THR A 170 -36.54 -14.99 17.40
C THR A 170 -36.01 -14.24 16.17
N GLY A 171 -35.74 -14.91 15.05
CA GLY A 171 -35.60 -14.29 13.71
C GLY A 171 -34.52 -13.19 13.53
N GLY A 172 -33.70 -12.89 14.55
CA GLY A 172 -32.79 -11.75 14.53
C GLY A 172 -31.58 -11.92 13.60
N LYS A 173 -31.18 -10.84 12.92
CA LYS A 173 -29.94 -10.81 12.12
C LYS A 173 -28.75 -11.03 13.06
N LYS A 174 -27.84 -11.94 12.68
CA LYS A 174 -26.59 -12.16 13.41
C LYS A 174 -25.45 -11.37 12.79
N SER A 175 -24.52 -10.91 13.63
CA SER A 175 -23.32 -10.22 13.19
C SER A 175 -22.15 -10.47 14.16
N ALA A 176 -20.92 -10.30 13.68
CA ALA A 176 -19.70 -10.52 14.44
C ALA A 176 -19.24 -9.24 15.12
N TYR A 177 -18.96 -9.31 16.42
CA TYR A 177 -18.38 -8.18 17.16
C TYR A 177 -16.90 -8.01 16.82
N THR A 178 -16.53 -6.80 16.43
CA THR A 178 -15.17 -6.48 15.94
C THR A 178 -14.12 -6.28 17.05
N GLY A 179 -14.53 -6.28 18.33
CA GLY A 179 -13.63 -5.86 19.41
C GLY A 179 -13.58 -4.34 19.64
N ILE A 180 -14.43 -3.57 18.94
CA ILE A 180 -14.46 -2.10 19.01
C ILE A 180 -15.87 -1.63 19.41
N ALA A 181 -15.96 -0.82 20.46
CA ALA A 181 -17.23 -0.28 20.96
C ALA A 181 -17.05 1.04 21.69
N ILE A 182 -18.08 1.88 21.71
CA ILE A 182 -18.15 3.07 22.56
C ILE A 182 -19.19 2.85 23.64
N TYR A 183 -18.87 3.26 24.85
CA TYR A 183 -19.72 3.12 26.02
C TYR A 183 -19.97 4.45 26.71
N SER A 184 -21.18 4.58 27.24
CA SER A 184 -21.49 5.55 28.28
C SER A 184 -21.06 4.99 29.65
N PRO A 185 -20.61 5.83 30.60
CA PRO A 185 -20.09 5.38 31.91
C PRO A 185 -21.07 4.51 32.70
N GLU A 186 -22.37 4.66 32.48
CA GLU A 186 -23.42 3.87 33.13
C GLU A 186 -23.31 2.37 32.83
N ILE A 187 -22.67 1.96 31.73
CA ILE A 187 -22.48 0.54 31.40
C ILE A 187 -21.71 -0.20 32.50
N LEU A 188 -20.83 0.50 33.23
CA LEU A 188 -19.95 -0.06 34.26
C LEU A 188 -20.73 -0.59 35.47
N LYS A 189 -21.98 -0.15 35.66
CA LYS A 189 -22.89 -0.64 36.70
C LYS A 189 -23.39 -2.06 36.43
N PHE A 190 -23.40 -2.47 35.16
CA PHE A 190 -23.84 -3.79 34.72
C PHE A 190 -22.70 -4.83 34.69
N LEU A 191 -21.47 -4.42 34.99
CA LEU A 191 -20.31 -5.31 35.08
C LEU A 191 -20.11 -5.79 36.54
N PRO A 192 -20.01 -7.11 36.76
CA PRO A 192 -19.65 -7.64 38.07
C PRO A 192 -18.17 -7.38 38.38
N GLN A 193 -17.82 -7.40 39.66
CA GLN A 193 -16.43 -7.44 40.09
C GLN A 193 -15.80 -8.79 39.74
N GLY A 194 -14.50 -8.80 39.40
CA GLY A 194 -13.76 -10.01 39.03
C GLY A 194 -13.93 -10.42 37.55
N VAL A 195 -13.75 -11.71 37.28
CA VAL A 195 -13.69 -12.26 35.91
C VAL A 195 -15.04 -12.13 35.20
N SER A 196 -15.07 -11.38 34.09
CA SER A 196 -16.28 -11.24 33.28
C SER A 196 -16.00 -10.79 31.84
N HIS A 197 -17.01 -10.91 30.98
CA HIS A 197 -16.99 -10.44 29.59
C HIS A 197 -17.89 -9.21 29.41
N ALA A 198 -17.53 -8.31 28.49
CA ALA A 198 -18.34 -7.12 28.19
C ALA A 198 -19.77 -7.45 27.75
N THR A 199 -19.98 -8.62 27.12
CA THR A 199 -21.29 -9.15 26.71
C THR A 199 -22.28 -9.26 27.87
N VAL A 200 -21.80 -9.52 29.09
CA VAL A 200 -22.64 -9.56 30.31
C VAL A 200 -23.32 -8.22 30.53
N ALA A 201 -22.58 -7.11 30.37
CA ALA A 201 -23.12 -5.78 30.54
C ALA A 201 -24.08 -5.40 29.42
N TRP A 202 -23.81 -5.81 28.18
CA TRP A 202 -24.70 -5.54 27.05
C TRP A 202 -26.07 -6.15 27.26
N LEU A 203 -26.12 -7.44 27.61
CA LEU A 203 -27.37 -8.17 27.84
C LEU A 203 -28.10 -7.64 29.08
N ALA A 204 -27.39 -7.34 30.16
CA ALA A 204 -28.00 -6.80 31.36
C ALA A 204 -28.56 -5.38 31.14
N ALA A 205 -27.84 -4.53 30.40
CA ALA A 205 -28.31 -3.19 30.06
C ALA A 205 -29.52 -3.23 29.10
N ALA A 206 -29.49 -4.10 28.08
CA ALA A 206 -30.61 -4.31 27.17
C ALA A 206 -31.87 -4.79 27.92
N LYS A 207 -31.73 -5.77 28.83
CA LYS A 207 -32.84 -6.23 29.70
C LYS A 207 -33.37 -5.15 30.63
N ALA A 208 -32.53 -4.21 31.05
CA ALA A 208 -32.92 -3.04 31.83
C ALA A 208 -33.52 -1.90 30.99
N GLY A 209 -33.72 -2.10 29.67
CA GLY A 209 -34.35 -1.13 28.77
C GLY A 209 -33.39 -0.09 28.18
N HIS A 210 -32.08 -0.24 28.36
CA HIS A 210 -31.09 0.62 27.71
C HIS A 210 -30.80 0.19 26.27
N LYS A 211 -30.43 1.15 25.42
CA LYS A 211 -30.10 0.90 24.01
C LYS A 211 -28.66 0.46 23.83
N VAL A 212 -28.46 -0.78 23.39
CA VAL A 212 -27.16 -1.30 22.92
C VAL A 212 -27.24 -1.41 21.40
N LYS A 213 -26.64 -0.45 20.69
CA LYS A 213 -26.73 -0.32 19.23
C LYS A 213 -25.60 -1.09 18.55
N ALA A 214 -25.91 -1.83 17.51
CA ALA A 214 -24.94 -2.38 16.56
C ALA A 214 -24.87 -1.50 15.31
N LEU A 215 -23.65 -1.18 14.88
CA LEU A 215 -23.38 -0.53 13.60
C LEU A 215 -22.60 -1.45 12.68
N ASP A 216 -23.08 -1.57 11.44
CA ASP A 216 -22.51 -2.45 10.43
C ASP A 216 -21.36 -1.75 9.71
N PHE A 217 -20.16 -2.29 9.85
CA PHE A 217 -18.93 -1.88 9.16
C PHE A 217 -18.45 -2.95 8.17
N THR A 218 -19.36 -3.79 7.67
CA THR A 218 -19.03 -4.78 6.63
C THR A 218 -18.40 -4.10 5.41
N GLY A 219 -17.25 -4.60 4.98
CA GLY A 219 -16.46 -4.04 3.88
C GLY A 219 -15.30 -3.14 4.33
N CYS A 220 -15.24 -2.79 5.61
CA CYS A 220 -14.02 -2.25 6.21
C CYS A 220 -12.95 -3.35 6.35
N CYS A 221 -11.68 -2.94 6.35
CA CYS A 221 -10.59 -3.81 6.77
C CYS A 221 -10.74 -4.09 8.27
N TRP A 222 -10.77 -5.37 8.64
CA TRP A 222 -10.80 -5.85 10.01
C TRP A 222 -10.09 -7.20 10.10
N ASN A 223 -9.13 -7.33 11.01
CA ASN A 223 -8.38 -8.56 11.24
C ASN A 223 -7.98 -8.68 12.72
N ASP A 224 -8.32 -9.80 13.36
CA ASP A 224 -7.78 -10.23 14.66
C ASP A 224 -6.46 -10.97 14.41
N ILE A 225 -5.33 -10.39 14.81
CA ILE A 225 -4.00 -10.99 14.63
C ILE A 225 -3.73 -12.12 15.65
N GLY A 226 -4.72 -12.95 15.95
CA GLY A 226 -4.69 -13.97 16.98
C GLY A 226 -3.91 -15.24 16.63
N THR A 227 -3.47 -15.42 15.38
CA THR A 227 -2.67 -16.57 14.92
C THR A 227 -1.55 -16.13 13.98
N PRO A 228 -0.51 -16.95 13.75
CA PRO A 228 0.58 -16.60 12.83
C PRO A 228 0.08 -16.30 11.41
N GLN A 229 -0.92 -17.05 10.93
CA GLN A 229 -1.57 -16.82 9.63
C GLN A 229 -2.25 -15.44 9.57
N ALA A 230 -3.05 -15.11 10.59
CA ALA A 230 -3.76 -13.83 10.63
C ALA A 230 -2.80 -12.64 10.72
N TYR A 231 -1.71 -12.79 11.47
CA TYR A 231 -0.63 -11.80 11.53
C TYR A 231 0.09 -11.65 10.19
N ALA A 232 0.43 -12.76 9.51
CA ALA A 232 1.05 -12.71 8.19
C ALA A 232 0.16 -12.01 7.16
N LEU A 233 -1.12 -12.33 7.14
CA LEU A 233 -2.10 -11.67 6.30
C LEU A 233 -2.20 -10.18 6.59
N ALA A 234 -2.19 -9.77 7.88
CA ALA A 234 -2.20 -8.35 8.24
C ALA A 234 -0.99 -7.58 7.71
N ILE A 235 0.21 -8.19 7.73
CA ILE A 235 1.43 -7.60 7.16
C ILE A 235 1.33 -7.46 5.64
N VAL A 236 0.88 -8.51 4.96
CA VAL A 236 0.68 -8.50 3.51
C VAL A 236 -0.36 -7.45 3.11
N ASP A 237 -1.49 -7.38 3.81
CA ASP A 237 -2.54 -6.41 3.52
C ASP A 237 -2.09 -4.97 3.82
N ALA A 238 -1.27 -4.75 4.85
CA ALA A 238 -0.64 -3.46 5.10
C ALA A 238 0.30 -3.06 3.95
N LEU A 239 1.14 -3.99 3.46
CA LEU A 239 1.99 -3.77 2.29
C LEU A 239 1.15 -3.41 1.06
N ARG A 240 0.10 -4.18 0.77
CA ARG A 240 -0.82 -3.92 -0.36
C ARG A 240 -1.51 -2.56 -0.25
N ALA A 241 -1.97 -2.19 0.94
CA ALA A 241 -2.63 -0.91 1.20
C ALA A 241 -1.68 0.28 0.92
N ASP A 242 -0.39 0.10 1.18
CA ASP A 242 0.65 1.09 0.89
C ASP A 242 1.19 1.02 -0.55
N GLY A 243 0.67 0.10 -1.36
CA GLY A 243 1.14 -0.14 -2.73
C GLY A 243 2.54 -0.74 -2.78
N GLU A 244 2.88 -1.57 -1.80
CA GLU A 244 4.21 -2.13 -1.57
C GLU A 244 4.22 -3.66 -1.58
N THR A 245 5.40 -4.20 -1.87
CA THR A 245 5.70 -5.63 -1.68
C THR A 245 6.80 -5.84 -0.65
N ILE A 246 7.58 -4.81 -0.36
CA ILE A 246 8.74 -4.91 0.54
C ILE A 246 8.71 -3.78 1.57
N TYR A 247 8.84 -4.17 2.83
CA TYR A 247 9.13 -3.32 3.96
C TYR A 247 10.43 -3.73 4.63
N ILE A 248 11.31 -2.76 4.87
CA ILE A 248 12.58 -2.98 5.55
C ILE A 248 12.77 -1.85 6.52
N HIS A 249 12.85 -2.19 7.80
CA HIS A 249 13.08 -1.20 8.83
C HIS A 249 14.45 -0.54 8.66
N GLN A 250 14.51 0.77 8.84
CA GLN A 250 15.70 1.62 8.67
C GLN A 250 16.95 1.21 9.49
N SER A 251 16.77 0.37 10.53
CA SER A 251 17.88 -0.17 11.31
C SER A 251 18.70 -1.23 10.57
N VAL A 252 18.16 -1.82 9.49
CA VAL A 252 18.84 -2.85 8.69
C VAL A 252 19.84 -2.16 7.77
N LYS A 253 21.14 -2.30 8.08
CA LYS A 253 22.20 -1.46 7.48
C LYS A 253 22.77 -1.97 6.15
N ASP A 254 22.81 -3.28 5.92
CA ASP A 254 23.40 -3.86 4.71
C ASP A 254 22.49 -4.90 4.08
N CYS A 255 22.01 -4.57 2.89
CA CYS A 255 21.19 -5.41 2.05
C CYS A 255 21.89 -5.87 0.76
N SER A 256 23.19 -5.60 0.61
CA SER A 256 23.84 -5.68 -0.70
C SER A 256 23.74 -7.07 -1.35
N ASN A 257 23.54 -8.10 -0.53
CA ASN A 257 23.60 -9.50 -0.91
C ASN A 257 22.27 -10.25 -0.78
N ILE A 258 21.19 -9.60 -0.35
CA ILE A 258 19.89 -10.26 -0.21
C ILE A 258 19.18 -10.41 -1.56
N GLU A 259 18.69 -11.60 -1.82
CA GLU A 259 17.72 -11.89 -2.87
C GLU A 259 16.31 -11.83 -2.28
N MET A 260 15.40 -11.19 -3.00
CA MET A 260 14.06 -10.90 -2.53
C MET A 260 13.04 -11.20 -3.63
N ASP A 261 11.98 -11.90 -3.28
CA ASP A 261 10.81 -12.11 -4.12
C ASP A 261 9.54 -12.13 -3.26
N GLY A 262 8.40 -11.75 -3.84
CA GLY A 262 7.14 -11.73 -3.09
C GLY A 262 7.04 -10.65 -2.01
N TYR A 263 6.23 -10.95 -0.99
CA TYR A 263 5.95 -10.03 0.11
C TYR A 263 6.95 -10.20 1.25
N ILE A 264 7.74 -9.17 1.54
CA ILE A 264 8.80 -9.23 2.55
C ILE A 264 8.63 -8.10 3.56
N ALA A 265 8.66 -8.46 4.83
CA ALA A 265 8.77 -7.50 5.93
C ALA A 265 9.98 -7.87 6.79
N ILE A 266 10.93 -6.95 6.92
CA ILE A 266 12.09 -7.10 7.81
C ILE A 266 12.01 -6.03 8.89
N GLU A 267 11.71 -6.46 10.10
CA GLU A 267 11.46 -5.58 11.23
C GLU A 267 12.75 -5.08 11.90
N LYS A 268 12.57 -4.24 12.92
CA LYS A 268 13.65 -3.56 13.62
C LYS A 268 14.70 -4.53 14.18
N GLY A 269 15.97 -4.17 14.04
CA GLY A 269 17.09 -4.88 14.65
C GLY A 269 17.48 -6.21 13.96
N CYS A 270 16.85 -6.55 12.83
CA CYS A 270 17.25 -7.73 12.07
C CYS A 270 18.68 -7.64 11.54
N VAL A 271 19.38 -8.79 11.55
CA VAL A 271 20.75 -8.94 11.03
C VAL A 271 20.74 -9.92 9.86
N LEU A 272 21.31 -9.51 8.73
CA LEU A 272 21.41 -10.32 7.52
C LEU A 272 22.81 -10.93 7.40
N ASP A 273 22.90 -12.24 7.21
CA ASP A 273 24.15 -12.91 6.85
C ASP A 273 24.52 -12.71 5.37
N LYS A 274 25.65 -13.28 4.95
CA LYS A 274 26.15 -13.13 3.57
C LYS A 274 25.32 -13.96 2.58
N LYS A 275 24.25 -13.36 2.05
CA LYS A 275 23.39 -13.84 0.93
C LYS A 275 22.16 -14.70 1.30
N PRO A 276 21.25 -14.22 2.16
CA PRO A 276 19.93 -14.83 2.29
C PRO A 276 19.10 -14.63 1.02
N SER A 277 18.23 -15.60 0.73
CA SER A 277 17.17 -15.49 -0.28
C SER A 277 15.82 -15.58 0.42
N LEU A 278 15.01 -14.53 0.31
CA LEU A 278 13.71 -14.43 0.96
C LEU A 278 12.60 -14.42 -0.08
N ARG A 279 11.61 -15.29 0.09
CA ARG A 279 10.37 -15.30 -0.67
C ARG A 279 9.18 -15.33 0.28
N ASN A 280 8.30 -14.33 0.26
CA ASN A 280 7.12 -14.29 1.15
C ASN A 280 7.48 -14.48 2.64
N CYS A 281 8.37 -13.62 3.16
CA CYS A 281 8.96 -13.81 4.49
C CYS A 281 8.73 -12.59 5.40
N ILE A 282 8.42 -12.86 6.67
CA ILE A 282 8.26 -11.84 7.71
C ILE A 282 9.31 -12.10 8.79
N ALA A 283 10.36 -11.29 8.83
CA ALA A 283 11.38 -11.35 9.86
C ALA A 283 11.04 -10.37 10.99
N LEU A 284 10.75 -10.93 12.16
CA LEU A 284 10.39 -10.21 13.38
C LEU A 284 11.58 -9.48 14.00
N GLU A 285 11.30 -8.62 14.99
CA GLU A 285 12.34 -7.81 15.60
C GLU A 285 13.50 -8.64 16.18
N GLY A 286 14.72 -8.22 15.88
CA GLY A 286 15.95 -8.86 16.37
C GLY A 286 16.29 -10.20 15.71
N SER A 287 15.56 -10.62 14.67
CA SER A 287 15.83 -11.88 13.97
C SER A 287 17.18 -11.86 13.23
N ARG A 288 17.89 -13.00 13.28
CA ARG A 288 19.08 -13.24 12.47
C ARG A 288 18.70 -14.08 11.25
N ILE A 289 18.88 -13.51 10.07
CA ILE A 289 18.55 -14.17 8.80
C ILE A 289 19.85 -14.77 8.23
N GLU A 290 19.93 -16.10 8.28
CA GLU A 290 21.09 -16.88 7.86
C GLU A 290 21.22 -16.93 6.33
N SER A 291 22.40 -17.32 5.83
CA SER A 291 22.66 -17.48 4.40
C SER A 291 22.00 -18.77 3.85
N LYS A 292 20.66 -18.79 3.76
CA LYS A 292 19.86 -19.87 3.15
C LYS A 292 18.64 -19.32 2.41
N ILE A 293 17.89 -20.22 1.79
CA ILE A 293 16.62 -19.91 1.12
C ILE A 293 15.48 -20.04 2.13
N TYR A 294 14.72 -18.97 2.28
CA TYR A 294 13.51 -18.91 3.08
C TYR A 294 12.32 -18.65 2.17
N GLU A 295 11.28 -19.45 2.34
CA GLU A 295 10.04 -19.33 1.59
C GLU A 295 8.83 -19.47 2.53
N ASN A 296 7.82 -18.61 2.33
CA ASN A 296 6.51 -18.60 2.99
C ASN A 296 6.59 -18.83 4.51
N ARG A 297 7.12 -17.86 5.26
CA ARG A 297 7.35 -18.06 6.70
C ARG A 297 7.50 -16.78 7.51
N ILE A 298 7.31 -16.94 8.82
CA ILE A 298 7.69 -15.97 9.84
C ILE A 298 9.01 -16.41 10.48
N ILE A 299 9.98 -15.51 10.54
CA ILE A 299 11.33 -15.73 11.09
C ILE A 299 11.46 -14.94 12.39
N GLY A 300 11.55 -15.64 13.51
CA GLY A 300 11.81 -15.07 14.83
C GLY A 300 13.30 -15.12 15.22
N PRO A 301 13.65 -14.62 16.42
CA PRO A 301 15.03 -14.64 16.92
C PRO A 301 15.64 -16.05 17.03
N ASP A 302 14.83 -17.04 17.42
CA ASP A 302 15.23 -18.42 17.70
C ASP A 302 14.20 -19.45 17.19
N PHE A 303 13.29 -19.04 16.30
CA PHE A 303 12.26 -19.90 15.73
C PHE A 303 11.93 -19.54 14.28
N GLU A 304 11.34 -20.49 13.55
CA GLU A 304 10.77 -20.28 12.22
C GLU A 304 9.38 -20.93 12.18
N ILE A 305 8.39 -20.23 11.58
CA ILE A 305 7.02 -20.74 11.40
C ILE A 305 6.75 -20.85 9.90
N PRO A 306 6.70 -22.06 9.31
CA PRO A 306 6.32 -22.24 7.92
C PRO A 306 4.82 -21.97 7.74
N LEU A 307 4.47 -21.38 6.60
CA LEU A 307 3.11 -21.06 6.18
C LEU A 307 2.91 -21.54 4.74
N SER A 308 1.68 -21.92 4.38
CA SER A 308 1.30 -22.06 2.98
C SER A 308 1.07 -20.70 2.32
N GLU A 309 1.12 -20.62 0.98
CA GLU A 309 0.77 -19.38 0.26
C GLU A 309 -0.66 -18.90 0.59
N ALA A 310 -1.62 -19.84 0.73
CA ALA A 310 -2.99 -19.51 1.11
C ALA A 310 -3.09 -18.89 2.52
N GLU A 311 -2.25 -19.34 3.46
CA GLU A 311 -2.17 -18.75 4.80
C GLU A 311 -1.48 -17.38 4.81
N MET A 312 -0.51 -17.15 3.93
CA MET A 312 0.17 -15.86 3.80
C MET A 312 -0.72 -14.79 3.16
N PHE A 313 -1.50 -15.15 2.14
CA PHE A 313 -2.19 -14.18 1.29
C PHE A 313 -3.70 -14.09 1.53
N GLY A 314 -4.26 -15.00 2.33
CA GLY A 314 -5.69 -15.24 2.42
C GLY A 314 -6.16 -16.14 1.28
N ALA A 315 -7.16 -16.97 1.57
CA ALA A 315 -7.78 -17.83 0.58
C ALA A 315 -8.87 -17.05 -0.20
N ASP A 316 -8.54 -16.54 -1.38
CA ASP A 316 -9.55 -16.37 -2.45
C ASP A 316 -9.73 -17.72 -3.16
N ASN A 317 -10.14 -18.73 -2.40
CA ASN A 317 -10.29 -20.09 -2.93
C ASN A 317 -11.67 -20.27 -3.53
N ASP A 318 -11.72 -20.16 -4.85
CA ASP A 318 -12.59 -21.06 -5.64
C ASP A 318 -12.03 -21.46 -7.02
N ASN A 319 -10.83 -21.03 -7.45
CA ASN A 319 -10.34 -21.39 -8.80
C ASN A 319 -8.80 -21.53 -8.99
N GLY A 320 -7.98 -21.49 -7.93
CA GLY A 320 -6.51 -21.55 -8.08
C GLY A 320 -5.89 -20.32 -8.77
N LEU A 321 -6.58 -19.18 -8.71
CA LEU A 321 -6.16 -17.87 -9.21
C LEU A 321 -5.90 -16.95 -8.01
N ILE A 322 -4.68 -16.44 -7.86
CA ILE A 322 -4.34 -15.47 -6.81
C ILE A 322 -4.33 -14.08 -7.45
N LEU A 323 -5.20 -13.17 -7.02
CA LEU A 323 -5.17 -11.78 -7.51
C LEU A 323 -3.90 -11.10 -7.00
N ILE A 324 -2.99 -10.74 -7.92
CA ILE A 324 -1.71 -10.09 -7.60
C ILE A 324 -1.67 -8.61 -7.99
N GLY A 325 -2.67 -8.13 -8.72
CA GLY A 325 -2.76 -6.72 -9.06
C GLY A 325 -4.02 -6.36 -9.82
N THR A 326 -4.49 -5.14 -9.63
CA THR A 326 -5.61 -4.54 -10.36
C THR A 326 -5.19 -3.38 -11.26
N GLY A 327 -3.89 -3.10 -11.42
CA GLY A 327 -3.36 -2.05 -12.31
C GLY A 327 -3.96 -0.65 -12.10
N GLY A 328 -3.63 0.33 -12.94
CA GLY A 328 -4.34 1.64 -12.99
C GLY A 328 -5.66 1.59 -13.79
N SER A 329 -5.80 0.55 -14.61
CA SER A 329 -6.96 0.23 -15.47
C SER A 329 -7.94 -0.73 -14.78
N ASP A 330 -9.01 -1.15 -15.47
CA ASP A 330 -9.93 -2.18 -14.96
C ASP A 330 -9.43 -3.63 -15.18
N ARG A 331 -8.21 -3.80 -15.74
CA ARG A 331 -7.52 -5.09 -15.91
C ARG A 331 -7.19 -5.76 -14.59
N ARG A 332 -7.27 -7.09 -14.55
CA ARG A 332 -6.93 -7.89 -13.36
C ARG A 332 -5.84 -8.90 -13.69
N TYR A 333 -4.84 -8.96 -12.81
CA TYR A 333 -3.67 -9.83 -12.94
C TYR A 333 -3.77 -10.94 -11.89
N TYR A 334 -3.76 -12.19 -12.35
CA TYR A 334 -3.87 -13.37 -11.50
C TYR A 334 -2.63 -14.23 -11.65
N ARG A 335 -1.98 -14.57 -10.54
CA ARG A 335 -0.97 -15.63 -10.52
C ARG A 335 -1.67 -16.99 -10.53
N THR A 336 -1.18 -17.89 -11.38
CA THR A 336 -1.69 -19.25 -11.53
C THR A 336 -0.56 -20.21 -11.90
N LYS A 337 -0.85 -21.50 -12.01
CA LYS A 337 0.12 -22.51 -12.45
C LYS A 337 -0.21 -22.99 -13.86
N LYS A 338 0.81 -23.08 -14.72
CA LYS A 338 0.75 -23.81 -15.99
C LYS A 338 1.70 -25.00 -15.92
N GLY A 339 1.16 -26.18 -15.71
CA GLY A 339 1.97 -27.36 -15.37
C GLY A 339 2.67 -27.15 -14.02
N ASN A 340 4.00 -27.22 -14.01
CA ASN A 340 4.81 -27.02 -12.80
C ASN A 340 5.34 -25.58 -12.63
N GLU A 341 5.07 -24.68 -13.58
CA GLU A 341 5.59 -23.31 -13.54
C GLU A 341 4.51 -22.29 -13.18
N ASN A 342 4.92 -21.21 -12.51
CA ASN A 342 4.05 -20.08 -12.24
C ASN A 342 3.87 -19.23 -13.51
N ALA A 343 2.65 -18.74 -13.71
CA ALA A 343 2.26 -17.89 -14.82
C ALA A 343 1.34 -16.77 -14.34
N VAL A 344 1.28 -15.68 -15.09
CA VAL A 344 0.37 -14.56 -14.84
C VAL A 344 -0.72 -14.54 -15.90
N LEU A 345 -1.96 -14.80 -15.49
CA LEU A 345 -3.15 -14.64 -16.30
C LEU A 345 -3.67 -13.21 -16.18
N VAL A 346 -3.72 -12.48 -17.29
CA VAL A 346 -4.28 -11.14 -17.38
C VAL A 346 -5.69 -11.25 -17.96
N LYS A 347 -6.68 -10.71 -17.24
CA LYS A 347 -8.06 -10.57 -17.70
C LYS A 347 -8.35 -9.11 -18.02
N TYR A 348 -8.90 -8.87 -19.21
CA TYR A 348 -9.20 -7.54 -19.72
C TYR A 348 -10.71 -7.29 -19.67
N ALA A 349 -11.10 -6.02 -19.61
CA ALA A 349 -12.49 -5.65 -19.82
C ALA A 349 -12.90 -5.98 -21.27
N LYS A 350 -14.20 -6.19 -21.47
CA LYS A 350 -14.76 -6.37 -22.82
C LYS A 350 -14.39 -5.13 -23.65
N ASP A 351 -13.86 -5.36 -24.85
CA ASP A 351 -13.44 -4.33 -25.80
C ASP A 351 -12.26 -3.44 -25.36
N ASP A 352 -11.48 -3.84 -24.33
CA ASP A 352 -10.27 -3.10 -23.94
C ASP A 352 -9.23 -3.09 -25.09
N PRO A 353 -8.90 -1.91 -25.66
CA PRO A 353 -7.96 -1.81 -26.77
C PRO A 353 -6.53 -2.22 -26.37
N ASP A 354 -6.19 -2.20 -25.08
CA ASP A 354 -4.88 -2.66 -24.61
C ASP A 354 -4.70 -4.17 -24.75
N PHE A 355 -5.77 -4.96 -24.90
CA PHE A 355 -5.64 -6.41 -25.09
C PHE A 355 -4.80 -6.76 -26.32
N LYS A 356 -5.18 -6.20 -27.48
CA LYS A 356 -4.46 -6.43 -28.75
C LYS A 356 -3.06 -5.83 -28.72
N ARG A 357 -2.93 -4.60 -28.18
CA ARG A 357 -1.64 -3.92 -28.04
C ARG A 357 -0.66 -4.73 -27.21
N HIS A 358 -1.07 -5.22 -26.05
CA HIS A 358 -0.20 -5.99 -25.18
C HIS A 358 0.34 -7.22 -25.92
N ILE A 359 -0.53 -7.99 -26.58
CA ILE A 359 -0.13 -9.19 -27.33
C ILE A 359 0.83 -8.88 -28.48
N GLU A 360 0.50 -7.90 -29.32
CA GLU A 360 1.34 -7.56 -30.48
C GLU A 360 2.68 -6.97 -30.05
N TYR A 361 2.68 -6.08 -29.04
CA TYR A 361 3.89 -5.45 -28.55
C TYR A 361 4.79 -6.48 -27.88
N THR A 362 4.25 -7.44 -27.11
CA THR A 362 5.06 -8.52 -26.54
C THR A 362 5.79 -9.29 -27.63
N ARG A 363 5.09 -9.70 -28.69
CA ARG A 363 5.69 -10.46 -29.80
C ARG A 363 6.75 -9.64 -30.51
N PHE A 364 6.45 -8.39 -30.83
CA PHE A 364 7.35 -7.47 -31.52
C PHE A 364 8.62 -7.21 -30.70
N LEU A 365 8.47 -6.73 -29.47
CA LEU A 365 9.58 -6.42 -28.56
C LEU A 365 10.44 -7.66 -28.30
N LYS A 366 9.83 -8.82 -28.07
CA LYS A 366 10.56 -10.08 -27.85
C LYS A 366 11.35 -10.52 -29.07
N LYS A 367 10.76 -10.41 -30.28
CA LYS A 367 11.44 -10.74 -31.55
C LYS A 367 12.72 -9.95 -31.73
N TYR A 368 12.75 -8.69 -31.30
CA TYR A 368 13.92 -7.81 -31.38
C TYR A 368 14.76 -7.75 -30.10
N GLY A 369 14.62 -8.74 -29.21
CA GLY A 369 15.50 -8.93 -28.07
C GLY A 369 15.27 -7.99 -26.90
N ILE A 370 14.14 -7.28 -26.85
CA ILE A 370 13.74 -6.49 -25.68
C ILE A 370 13.20 -7.45 -24.61
N PRO A 371 13.63 -7.34 -23.35
CA PRO A 371 13.38 -8.36 -22.33
C PRO A 371 11.98 -8.24 -21.70
N VAL A 372 10.94 -8.50 -22.48
CA VAL A 372 9.53 -8.60 -22.04
C VAL A 372 9.18 -10.04 -21.62
N PRO A 373 8.14 -10.29 -20.80
CA PRO A 373 7.71 -11.65 -20.43
C PRO A 373 7.38 -12.52 -21.65
N GLU A 374 7.57 -13.84 -21.55
CA GLU A 374 7.04 -14.78 -22.55
C GLU A 374 5.52 -14.71 -22.63
N LEU A 375 4.98 -14.73 -23.86
CA LEU A 375 3.53 -14.84 -24.08
C LEU A 375 3.17 -16.32 -24.23
N ILE A 376 2.56 -16.87 -23.18
CA ILE A 376 2.34 -18.31 -23.02
C ILE A 376 1.09 -18.80 -23.76
N SER A 377 0.00 -18.03 -23.74
CA SER A 377 -1.23 -18.31 -24.49
C SER A 377 -2.14 -17.09 -24.55
N VAL A 378 -3.04 -17.06 -25.53
CA VAL A 378 -4.03 -16.00 -25.73
C VAL A 378 -5.39 -16.63 -25.96
N ASP A 379 -6.41 -16.12 -25.29
CA ASP A 379 -7.81 -16.43 -25.53
C ASP A 379 -8.56 -15.14 -25.86
N VAL A 380 -8.83 -14.95 -27.15
CA VAL A 380 -9.52 -13.76 -27.66
C VAL A 380 -11.00 -13.75 -27.28
N GLN A 381 -11.64 -14.92 -27.16
CA GLN A 381 -13.06 -15.01 -26.84
C GLN A 381 -13.33 -14.52 -25.42
N ASN A 382 -12.45 -14.90 -24.50
CA ASN A 382 -12.55 -14.52 -23.10
C ASN A 382 -11.75 -13.25 -22.75
N MET A 383 -11.10 -12.60 -23.73
CA MET A 383 -10.23 -11.44 -23.52
C MET A 383 -9.20 -11.70 -22.41
N THR A 384 -8.47 -12.82 -22.52
CA THR A 384 -7.42 -13.19 -21.56
C THR A 384 -6.11 -13.53 -22.25
N ALA A 385 -5.00 -13.23 -21.59
CA ALA A 385 -3.67 -13.59 -22.05
C ALA A 385 -2.83 -14.06 -20.86
N MET A 386 -2.05 -15.12 -21.07
CA MET A 386 -1.18 -15.69 -20.04
C MET A 386 0.28 -15.42 -20.37
N PHE A 387 1.04 -14.99 -19.38
CA PHE A 387 2.44 -14.58 -19.49
C PHE A 387 3.34 -15.30 -18.50
N GLU A 388 4.64 -15.31 -18.79
CA GLU A 388 5.69 -15.66 -17.83
C GLU A 388 5.53 -14.86 -16.54
N ASP A 389 5.57 -15.54 -15.40
CA ASP A 389 5.64 -14.88 -14.10
C ASP A 389 7.05 -14.32 -13.85
N LEU A 390 7.14 -13.01 -13.65
CA LEU A 390 8.40 -12.32 -13.42
C LEU A 390 8.75 -12.16 -11.92
N GLY A 391 7.90 -12.66 -11.02
CA GLY A 391 7.99 -12.44 -9.58
C GLY A 391 7.36 -11.10 -9.16
N ASP A 392 7.64 -10.68 -7.93
CA ASP A 392 7.05 -9.45 -7.34
C ASP A 392 8.08 -8.34 -7.07
N LEU A 393 9.36 -8.58 -7.40
CA LEU A 393 10.45 -7.63 -7.19
C LEU A 393 10.56 -6.65 -8.37
N SER A 394 10.04 -5.43 -8.21
CA SER A 394 10.35 -4.33 -9.12
C SER A 394 11.71 -3.69 -8.82
N LEU A 395 12.27 -2.91 -9.76
CA LEU A 395 13.47 -2.10 -9.56
C LEU A 395 13.27 -1.12 -8.41
N TYR A 396 12.07 -0.53 -8.30
CA TYR A 396 11.65 0.29 -7.16
C TYR A 396 11.80 -0.46 -5.83
N SER A 397 11.16 -1.64 -5.71
CA SER A 397 11.19 -2.43 -4.48
C SER A 397 12.61 -2.95 -4.15
N CYS A 398 13.42 -3.25 -5.18
CA CYS A 398 14.80 -3.72 -5.03
C CYS A 398 15.70 -2.75 -4.27
N PHE A 399 15.45 -1.44 -4.40
CA PHE A 399 16.25 -0.38 -3.77
C PHE A 399 15.66 0.17 -2.47
N LYS A 400 14.53 -0.36 -1.99
CA LYS A 400 14.08 -0.13 -0.61
C LYS A 400 15.07 -0.66 0.42
N CYS A 401 15.78 -1.71 0.04
CA CYS A 401 16.92 -2.22 0.78
C CYS A 401 18.14 -1.33 0.48
N ARG A 402 18.85 -0.86 1.51
CA ARG A 402 20.06 -0.05 1.30
C ARG A 402 21.17 -0.89 0.65
N ARG A 403 21.50 -0.57 -0.59
CA ARG A 403 22.58 -1.19 -1.37
C ARG A 403 23.73 -0.20 -1.56
N LYS A 404 24.92 -0.71 -1.87
CA LYS A 404 26.05 0.14 -2.27
C LYS A 404 25.77 0.83 -3.60
N ASP A 405 26.23 2.06 -3.76
CA ASP A 405 26.02 2.88 -4.95
C ASP A 405 26.49 2.17 -6.24
N GLU A 406 27.62 1.46 -6.19
CA GLU A 406 28.13 0.67 -7.31
C GLU A 406 27.11 -0.40 -7.79
N HIS A 407 26.41 -1.06 -6.87
CA HIS A 407 25.41 -2.05 -7.22
C HIS A 407 24.18 -1.39 -7.87
N ILE A 408 23.75 -0.25 -7.34
CA ILE A 408 22.63 0.54 -7.88
C ILE A 408 22.98 1.00 -9.29
N GLU A 409 24.13 1.65 -9.47
CA GLU A 409 24.58 2.16 -10.76
C GLU A 409 24.73 1.03 -11.79
N ASN A 410 25.28 -0.13 -11.40
CA ASN A 410 25.37 -1.30 -12.29
C ASN A 410 23.99 -1.83 -12.72
N MET A 411 22.99 -1.81 -11.83
CA MET A 411 21.63 -2.21 -12.20
C MET A 411 21.00 -1.19 -13.15
N TYR A 412 21.15 0.12 -12.89
CA TYR A 412 20.68 1.15 -13.81
C TYR A 412 21.40 1.09 -15.16
N LYS A 413 22.69 0.77 -15.23
CA LYS A 413 23.39 0.54 -16.51
C LYS A 413 22.75 -0.61 -17.32
N LYS A 414 22.32 -1.70 -16.67
CA LYS A 414 21.54 -2.76 -17.35
C LYS A 414 20.23 -2.23 -17.91
N VAL A 415 19.52 -1.37 -17.16
CA VAL A 415 18.29 -0.72 -17.62
C VAL A 415 18.57 0.25 -18.78
N MET A 416 19.63 1.05 -18.72
CA MET A 416 20.04 1.96 -19.79
C MET A 416 20.39 1.20 -21.08
N ASN A 417 21.00 0.02 -20.97
CA ASN A 417 21.24 -0.84 -22.15
C ASN A 417 19.92 -1.28 -22.81
N ILE A 418 18.88 -1.57 -22.02
CA ILE A 418 17.55 -1.87 -22.56
C ILE A 418 16.94 -0.61 -23.21
N ALA A 419 17.00 0.53 -22.52
CA ALA A 419 16.49 1.80 -23.04
C ALA A 419 17.18 2.21 -24.36
N ALA A 420 18.47 1.89 -24.54
CA ALA A 420 19.20 2.13 -25.78
C ALA A 420 18.91 1.08 -26.88
N ALA A 421 18.33 -0.06 -26.51
CA ALA A 421 17.93 -1.10 -27.46
C ALA A 421 16.53 -0.86 -28.05
N ILE A 422 15.59 -0.34 -27.26
CA ILE A 422 14.21 -0.07 -27.71
C ILE A 422 14.17 0.81 -28.97
N PRO A 423 14.91 1.94 -29.06
CA PRO A 423 14.91 2.79 -30.25
C PRO A 423 15.26 2.09 -31.56
N LYS A 424 16.02 0.99 -31.53
CA LYS A 424 16.40 0.26 -32.74
C LYS A 424 15.22 -0.44 -33.39
N THR A 425 14.20 -0.77 -32.61
CA THR A 425 13.03 -1.51 -33.08
C THR A 425 12.22 -0.72 -34.09
N VAL A 426 12.34 0.63 -34.11
CA VAL A 426 11.65 1.49 -35.07
C VAL A 426 11.95 1.14 -36.53
N ARG A 427 13.14 0.57 -36.82
CA ARG A 427 13.51 0.10 -38.18
C ARG A 427 12.63 -1.04 -38.70
N HIS A 428 11.91 -1.70 -37.80
CA HIS A 428 11.01 -2.82 -38.08
C HIS A 428 9.56 -2.49 -37.72
N ILE A 429 9.23 -1.22 -37.52
CA ILE A 429 7.94 -0.82 -36.93
C ILE A 429 6.73 -1.26 -37.77
N SER A 430 6.89 -1.40 -39.09
CA SER A 430 5.88 -1.90 -40.01
C SER A 430 5.43 -3.34 -39.72
N GLU A 431 6.20 -4.09 -38.93
CA GLU A 431 5.79 -5.41 -38.42
C GLU A 431 4.84 -5.34 -37.21
N CYS A 432 4.62 -4.15 -36.65
CA CYS A 432 3.70 -3.89 -35.55
C CYS A 432 2.83 -2.65 -35.83
N PRO A 433 1.79 -2.77 -36.70
CA PRO A 433 0.96 -1.65 -37.13
C PRO A 433 0.28 -0.91 -35.96
N LEU A 434 -0.13 -1.64 -34.92
CA LEU A 434 -0.74 -1.03 -33.72
C LEU A 434 0.22 -0.11 -32.95
N LEU A 435 1.54 -0.26 -33.11
CA LEU A 435 2.54 0.64 -32.52
C LEU A 435 2.93 1.73 -33.52
N GLU A 436 3.06 1.39 -34.80
CA GLU A 436 3.35 2.34 -35.90
C GLU A 436 2.38 3.53 -35.92
N GLU A 437 1.08 3.26 -35.75
CA GLU A 437 0.03 4.27 -35.77
C GLU A 437 -0.03 5.14 -34.49
N ARG A 438 0.72 4.77 -33.43
CA ARG A 438 0.66 5.46 -32.13
C ARG A 438 1.78 6.46 -31.99
N ILE A 439 1.66 7.55 -32.72
CA ILE A 439 2.57 8.68 -32.59
C ILE A 439 2.28 9.41 -31.28
N PHE A 440 3.36 9.79 -30.58
CA PHE A 440 3.32 10.70 -29.45
C PHE A 440 3.56 12.11 -29.98
N ASP A 441 2.47 12.71 -30.45
CA ASP A 441 2.44 13.98 -31.17
C ASP A 441 2.02 15.15 -30.25
N TYR A 442 1.91 16.33 -30.85
CA TYR A 442 1.42 17.54 -30.19
C TYR A 442 0.14 17.32 -29.36
N GLU A 443 -0.87 16.65 -29.90
CA GLU A 443 -2.15 16.45 -29.21
C GLU A 443 -1.99 15.62 -27.93
N HIS A 444 -1.12 14.62 -27.96
CA HIS A 444 -0.82 13.83 -26.77
C HIS A 444 -0.03 14.62 -25.72
N PHE A 445 0.95 15.43 -26.14
CA PHE A 445 1.68 16.31 -25.22
C PHE A 445 0.76 17.37 -24.59
N ARG A 446 -0.18 17.91 -25.37
CA ARG A 446 -1.22 18.80 -24.86
C ARG A 446 -2.12 18.12 -23.84
N TRP A 447 -2.58 16.91 -24.16
CA TRP A 447 -3.39 16.12 -23.24
C TRP A 447 -2.69 15.89 -21.90
N GLU A 448 -1.37 15.64 -21.87
CA GLU A 448 -0.62 15.47 -20.62
C GLU A 448 -0.60 16.72 -19.76
N THR A 449 -0.40 17.90 -20.37
CA THR A 449 -0.47 19.18 -19.63
C THR A 449 -1.87 19.49 -19.11
N GLU A 450 -2.91 19.18 -19.88
CA GLU A 450 -4.30 19.34 -19.45
C GLU A 450 -4.66 18.38 -18.32
N TYR A 451 -4.19 17.15 -18.41
CA TYR A 451 -4.33 16.13 -17.36
C TYR A 451 -3.67 16.57 -16.05
N PHE A 452 -2.48 17.18 -16.12
CA PHE A 452 -1.83 17.81 -14.97
C PHE A 452 -2.67 18.94 -14.35
N ILE A 453 -3.15 19.87 -15.18
CA ILE A 453 -3.98 20.99 -14.70
C ILE A 453 -5.26 20.48 -14.03
N GLU A 454 -5.97 19.57 -14.69
CA GLU A 454 -7.26 19.11 -14.22
C GLU A 454 -7.13 18.21 -12.99
N LYS A 455 -6.28 17.18 -13.06
CA LYS A 455 -6.26 16.11 -12.06
C LYS A 455 -5.36 16.40 -10.88
N PHE A 456 -4.38 17.29 -11.03
CA PHE A 456 -3.46 17.66 -9.95
C PHE A 456 -3.67 19.10 -9.47
N VAL A 457 -3.48 20.09 -10.34
CA VAL A 457 -3.53 21.51 -9.95
C VAL A 457 -4.93 21.88 -9.42
N LYS A 458 -5.99 21.46 -10.12
CA LYS A 458 -7.35 21.74 -9.68
C LYS A 458 -7.81 20.81 -8.56
N TRP A 459 -7.75 19.49 -8.76
CA TRP A 459 -8.36 18.54 -7.81
C TRP A 459 -7.56 18.34 -6.52
N ILE A 460 -6.22 18.35 -6.59
CA ILE A 460 -5.36 18.13 -5.42
C ILE A 460 -4.97 19.45 -4.76
N LYS A 461 -4.63 20.47 -5.56
CA LYS A 461 -4.17 21.78 -5.04
C LYS A 461 -5.27 22.83 -4.93
N GLY A 462 -6.46 22.60 -5.51
CA GLY A 462 -7.59 23.52 -5.41
C GLY A 462 -7.42 24.82 -6.22
N ILE A 463 -6.49 24.85 -7.18
CA ILE A 463 -6.18 26.05 -7.97
C ILE A 463 -6.79 25.88 -9.36
N ASP A 464 -7.58 26.86 -9.81
CA ASP A 464 -8.13 26.88 -11.17
C ASP A 464 -7.36 27.87 -12.03
N VAL A 465 -6.71 27.37 -13.10
CA VAL A 465 -5.90 28.17 -14.04
C VAL A 465 -6.36 28.00 -15.49
N ARG A 466 -7.58 27.49 -15.71
CA ARG A 466 -8.06 27.17 -17.06
C ARG A 466 -8.11 28.38 -18.00
N ASP A 467 -8.44 29.56 -17.47
CA ASP A 467 -8.57 30.79 -18.25
C ASP A 467 -7.23 31.57 -18.39
N ASN A 468 -6.10 31.01 -17.93
CA ASN A 468 -4.81 31.65 -18.04
C ASN A 468 -4.23 31.49 -19.46
N ALA A 469 -4.50 32.48 -20.32
CA ALA A 469 -4.06 32.47 -21.72
C ALA A 469 -2.53 32.38 -21.90
N ALA A 470 -1.74 33.03 -21.02
CA ALA A 470 -0.27 32.97 -21.10
C ALA A 470 0.24 31.55 -20.84
N LEU A 471 -0.29 30.89 -19.81
CA LEU A 471 0.03 29.50 -19.49
C LEU A 471 -0.40 28.54 -20.61
N GLN A 472 -1.59 28.75 -21.20
CA GLN A 472 -2.04 27.92 -22.32
C GLN A 472 -1.13 28.04 -23.54
N ASN A 473 -0.63 29.25 -23.82
CA ASN A 473 0.34 29.49 -24.89
C ASN A 473 1.69 28.81 -24.58
N GLU A 474 2.17 28.87 -23.34
CA GLU A 474 3.41 28.19 -22.93
C GLU A 474 3.30 26.66 -23.06
N PHE A 475 2.17 26.06 -22.67
CA PHE A 475 1.91 24.64 -22.90
C PHE A 475 1.83 24.29 -24.39
N HIS A 476 1.31 25.20 -25.23
CA HIS A 476 1.30 25.02 -26.68
C HIS A 476 2.73 24.99 -27.24
N MET A 477 3.56 25.97 -26.86
CA MET A 477 4.97 26.03 -27.26
C MET A 477 5.76 24.80 -26.79
N LEU A 478 5.55 24.36 -25.55
CA LEU A 478 6.17 23.17 -24.99
C LEU A 478 5.80 21.91 -25.78
N ALA A 479 4.51 21.75 -26.12
CA ALA A 479 4.03 20.62 -26.90
C ALA A 479 4.58 20.62 -28.33
N LEU A 480 4.64 21.77 -29.00
CA LEU A 480 5.26 21.90 -30.33
C LEU A 480 6.74 21.54 -30.30
N LYS A 481 7.46 22.02 -29.27
CA LYS A 481 8.89 21.73 -29.11
C LYS A 481 9.10 20.22 -28.86
N ALA A 482 8.33 19.62 -27.97
CA ALA A 482 8.39 18.18 -27.69
C ALA A 482 8.11 17.33 -28.94
N ASP A 483 7.10 17.71 -29.72
CA ASP A 483 6.72 17.03 -30.96
C ASP A 483 7.77 17.22 -32.08
N SER A 484 8.54 18.30 -32.06
CA SER A 484 9.56 18.56 -33.10
C SER A 484 10.76 17.61 -33.06
N PHE A 485 11.03 16.97 -31.92
CA PHE A 485 12.20 16.11 -31.75
C PHE A 485 12.08 14.79 -32.53
N PRO A 486 13.21 14.16 -32.90
CA PRO A 486 13.22 12.85 -33.53
C PRO A 486 12.45 11.82 -32.71
N LYS A 487 11.62 11.03 -33.40
CA LYS A 487 10.76 10.02 -32.77
C LYS A 487 11.24 8.61 -33.05
N THR A 488 11.13 7.76 -32.06
CA THR A 488 11.41 6.33 -32.12
C THR A 488 10.43 5.58 -31.22
N VAL A 489 10.52 4.25 -31.13
CA VAL A 489 9.75 3.50 -30.14
C VAL A 489 10.20 3.91 -28.73
N ILE A 490 9.23 4.27 -27.90
CA ILE A 490 9.38 4.52 -26.47
C ILE A 490 8.39 3.67 -25.68
N HIS A 491 8.77 3.27 -24.48
CA HIS A 491 7.90 2.60 -23.53
C HIS A 491 6.88 3.57 -22.91
N ARG A 492 7.24 4.86 -22.83
CA ARG A 492 6.47 5.97 -22.24
C ARG A 492 6.38 5.91 -20.72
N ASP A 493 5.86 4.82 -20.17
CA ASP A 493 5.76 4.58 -18.72
C ASP A 493 7.01 3.83 -18.18
N PHE A 494 8.21 4.22 -18.65
CA PHE A 494 9.50 3.61 -18.33
C PHE A 494 10.01 4.05 -16.95
N GLN A 495 9.30 3.64 -15.91
CA GLN A 495 9.57 3.98 -14.50
C GLN A 495 10.01 2.73 -13.72
N SER A 496 10.67 2.91 -12.58
CA SER A 496 11.26 1.81 -11.80
C SER A 496 10.24 0.77 -11.30
N GLN A 497 8.97 1.13 -11.15
CA GLN A 497 7.89 0.18 -10.83
C GLN A 497 7.54 -0.76 -12.01
N ASN A 498 7.79 -0.34 -13.25
CA ASN A 498 7.49 -1.10 -14.46
C ASN A 498 8.67 -1.93 -14.97
N ILE A 499 9.74 -2.02 -14.17
CA ILE A 499 10.90 -2.87 -14.41
C ILE A 499 10.96 -3.95 -13.33
N MET A 500 10.72 -5.20 -13.73
CA MET A 500 10.82 -6.36 -12.84
C MET A 500 12.26 -6.89 -12.81
N ILE A 501 12.73 -7.33 -11.65
CA ILE A 501 14.07 -7.92 -11.47
C ILE A 501 13.91 -9.42 -11.31
N LYS A 502 14.19 -10.17 -12.38
CA LYS A 502 14.17 -11.63 -12.37
C LYS A 502 15.59 -12.17 -12.45
N SER A 503 16.02 -12.91 -11.43
CA SER A 503 17.37 -13.50 -11.37
C SER A 503 18.49 -12.47 -11.61
N GLY A 504 18.32 -11.25 -11.06
CA GLY A 504 19.29 -10.15 -11.20
C GLY A 504 19.28 -9.43 -12.55
N TRP A 505 18.29 -9.70 -13.41
CA TRP A 505 18.13 -9.08 -14.72
C TRP A 505 16.82 -8.28 -14.83
N PRO A 506 16.87 -7.05 -15.35
CA PRO A 506 15.67 -6.24 -15.58
C PRO A 506 14.82 -6.78 -16.74
N ARG A 507 13.50 -6.78 -16.53
CA ARG A 507 12.46 -7.23 -17.46
C ARG A 507 11.36 -6.18 -17.51
N LEU A 508 10.86 -5.85 -18.70
CA LEU A 508 9.86 -4.78 -18.86
C LEU A 508 8.43 -5.33 -18.75
N ILE A 509 7.56 -4.57 -18.09
CA ILE A 509 6.11 -4.76 -18.04
C ILE A 509 5.42 -3.43 -18.31
N ASP A 510 4.09 -3.45 -18.51
CA ASP A 510 3.28 -2.23 -18.70
C ASP A 510 3.61 -1.43 -19.98
N TYR A 511 4.13 -2.12 -21.01
CA TYR A 511 4.52 -1.51 -22.29
C TYR A 511 3.37 -1.36 -23.29
N GLN A 512 2.12 -1.72 -22.96
CA GLN A 512 0.97 -1.50 -23.86
C GLN A 512 0.68 -0.01 -24.11
N GLY A 513 1.25 0.87 -23.28
CA GLY A 513 1.25 2.31 -23.46
C GLY A 513 2.30 2.84 -24.43
N ALA A 514 3.16 1.97 -24.99
CA ALA A 514 4.25 2.34 -25.90
C ALA A 514 3.76 3.15 -27.12
N ARG A 515 4.67 4.01 -27.62
CA ARG A 515 4.41 4.97 -28.69
C ARG A 515 5.65 5.23 -29.53
N ILE A 516 5.46 5.89 -30.67
CA ILE A 516 6.52 6.52 -31.46
C ILE A 516 6.70 7.96 -30.96
N GLY A 517 7.76 8.22 -30.19
CA GLY A 517 8.02 9.52 -29.54
C GLY A 517 9.51 9.76 -29.24
N PRO A 518 9.86 10.90 -28.62
CA PRO A 518 11.25 11.24 -28.33
C PRO A 518 11.90 10.26 -27.33
N PRO A 519 13.07 9.67 -27.64
CA PRO A 519 13.70 8.66 -26.79
C PRO A 519 14.07 9.18 -25.39
N ALA A 520 14.32 10.49 -25.27
CA ALA A 520 14.61 11.13 -24.00
C ALA A 520 13.46 11.06 -22.99
N TYR A 521 12.23 10.78 -23.44
CA TYR A 521 11.07 10.63 -22.55
C TYR A 521 11.21 9.42 -21.61
N ASP A 522 11.69 8.28 -22.12
CA ASP A 522 11.94 7.10 -21.27
C ASP A 522 13.09 7.35 -20.28
N ILE A 523 14.11 8.12 -20.70
CA ILE A 523 15.24 8.47 -19.83
C ILE A 523 14.81 9.45 -18.73
N ALA A 524 13.98 10.44 -19.06
CA ALA A 524 13.35 11.32 -18.08
C ALA A 524 12.53 10.51 -17.06
N SER A 525 11.73 9.55 -17.55
CA SER A 525 10.89 8.69 -16.70
C SER A 525 11.68 7.79 -15.74
N MET A 526 12.89 7.36 -16.12
CA MET A 526 13.70 6.43 -15.31
C MET A 526 14.67 7.15 -14.37
N LEU A 527 15.33 8.22 -14.84
CA LEU A 527 16.41 8.87 -14.09
C LEU A 527 15.93 10.03 -13.20
N TRP A 528 14.76 10.61 -13.51
CA TRP A 528 14.04 11.54 -12.66
C TRP A 528 12.73 10.92 -12.16
N ASP A 529 12.80 9.67 -11.72
CA ASP A 529 11.66 8.92 -11.21
C ASP A 529 11.26 9.40 -9.80
N PRO A 530 10.01 9.89 -9.57
CA PRO A 530 9.53 10.27 -8.23
C PRO A 530 9.49 9.11 -7.22
N TYR A 531 9.56 7.86 -7.67
CA TYR A 531 9.57 6.69 -6.79
C TYR A 531 10.92 6.48 -6.11
N TYR A 532 12.03 6.72 -6.82
CA TYR A 532 13.37 6.46 -6.30
C TYR A 532 14.34 7.58 -6.68
N ARG A 533 14.83 8.30 -5.67
CA ARG A 533 15.78 9.38 -5.86
C ARG A 533 17.18 8.83 -6.11
N LEU A 534 17.70 9.10 -7.30
CA LEU A 534 19.11 8.95 -7.64
C LEU A 534 19.91 10.14 -7.11
N ASP A 535 21.13 9.86 -6.66
CA ASP A 535 22.16 10.88 -6.44
C ASP A 535 22.47 11.61 -7.76
N ASP A 536 22.77 12.91 -7.68
CA ASP A 536 22.90 13.76 -8.87
C ASP A 536 24.15 13.38 -9.69
N GLU A 537 25.28 13.06 -9.04
CA GLU A 537 26.49 12.62 -9.76
C GLU A 537 26.26 11.26 -10.45
N MET A 538 25.57 10.34 -9.78
CA MET A 538 25.19 9.05 -10.37
C MET A 538 24.26 9.26 -11.58
N ARG A 539 23.30 10.16 -11.46
CA ARG A 539 22.35 10.48 -12.53
C ARG A 539 23.09 11.01 -13.76
N GLU A 540 24.01 11.96 -13.59
CA GLU A 540 24.83 12.51 -14.67
C GLU A 540 25.65 11.42 -15.37
N ARG A 541 26.33 10.55 -14.60
CA ARG A 541 27.07 9.41 -15.17
C ARG A 541 26.17 8.47 -15.98
N LEU A 542 24.94 8.22 -15.53
CA LEU A 542 23.98 7.37 -16.25
C LEU A 542 23.46 8.02 -17.53
N VAL A 543 23.24 9.34 -17.54
CA VAL A 543 22.89 10.10 -18.75
C VAL A 543 24.03 10.01 -19.77
N SER A 544 25.28 10.26 -19.35
CA SER A 544 26.45 10.12 -20.23
C SER A 544 26.60 8.69 -20.75
N TYR A 545 26.42 7.69 -19.89
CA TYR A 545 26.47 6.28 -20.28
C TYR A 545 25.44 5.94 -21.36
N TYR A 546 24.20 6.42 -21.22
CA TYR A 546 23.15 6.23 -22.23
C TYR A 546 23.51 6.92 -23.55
N ALA A 547 23.96 8.18 -23.51
CA ALA A 547 24.34 8.93 -24.70
C ALA A 547 25.48 8.25 -25.47
N ASP A 548 26.50 7.75 -24.76
CA ASP A 548 27.61 7.00 -25.37
C ASP A 548 27.13 5.70 -26.00
N LYS A 549 26.22 4.97 -25.33
CA LYS A 549 25.59 3.77 -25.91
C LYS A 549 24.79 4.09 -27.17
N MET A 550 24.03 5.18 -27.18
CA MET A 550 23.29 5.60 -28.37
C MET A 550 24.24 5.98 -29.52
N LYS A 551 25.35 6.68 -29.25
CA LYS A 551 26.38 6.97 -30.25
C LYS A 551 27.01 5.70 -30.83
N GLU A 552 27.34 4.71 -29.99
CA GLU A 552 27.89 3.43 -30.44
C GLU A 552 26.92 2.68 -31.37
N ILE A 553 25.62 2.80 -31.12
CA ILE A 553 24.58 2.03 -31.81
C ILE A 553 24.06 2.76 -33.07
N GLN A 554 23.93 4.07 -33.02
CA GLN A 554 23.28 4.92 -34.03
C GLN A 554 24.16 6.12 -34.41
N SER A 555 25.46 5.89 -34.62
CA SER A 555 26.47 6.94 -34.81
C SER A 555 26.16 7.98 -35.89
N ALA A 556 25.37 7.63 -36.92
CA ALA A 556 24.98 8.54 -38.00
C ALA A 556 23.66 9.30 -37.74
N GLU A 557 22.83 8.84 -36.81
CA GLU A 557 21.45 9.33 -36.59
C GLU A 557 21.30 10.05 -35.24
N PHE A 558 22.24 9.88 -34.30
CA PHE A 558 22.14 10.40 -32.93
C PHE A 558 23.00 11.64 -32.70
N SER A 559 22.36 12.73 -32.25
CA SER A 559 23.02 13.94 -31.74
C SER A 559 22.90 14.01 -30.21
N ALA A 560 24.04 14.10 -29.52
CA ALA A 560 24.06 14.22 -28.06
C ALA A 560 23.49 15.55 -27.58
N ASP A 561 23.74 16.64 -28.31
CA ASP A 561 23.24 17.96 -27.95
C ASP A 561 21.72 18.04 -28.11
N GLU A 562 21.19 17.50 -29.22
CA GLU A 562 19.74 17.40 -29.45
C GLU A 562 19.07 16.49 -28.41
N PHE A 563 19.73 15.39 -28.04
CA PHE A 563 19.25 14.52 -26.97
C PHE A 563 19.14 15.27 -25.64
N LEU A 564 20.18 16.01 -25.23
CA LEU A 564 20.16 16.78 -23.98
C LEU A 564 19.10 17.89 -24.00
N GLU A 565 18.90 18.57 -25.14
CA GLU A 565 17.82 19.54 -25.29
C GLU A 565 16.45 18.87 -25.16
N SER A 566 16.24 17.75 -25.87
CA SER A 566 14.98 17.00 -25.80
C SER A 566 14.70 16.46 -24.40
N LEU A 567 15.74 16.11 -23.64
CA LEU A 567 15.63 15.61 -22.27
C LEU A 567 15.08 16.68 -21.32
N ALA A 568 15.51 17.94 -21.44
CA ALA A 568 14.98 19.03 -20.63
C ALA A 568 13.47 19.23 -20.85
N VAL A 569 13.02 19.17 -22.11
CA VAL A 569 11.60 19.29 -22.47
C VAL A 569 10.79 18.08 -22.01
N CYS A 570 11.31 16.87 -22.23
CA CYS A 570 10.63 15.63 -21.84
C CYS A 570 10.50 15.49 -20.32
N ARG A 571 11.45 15.98 -19.54
CA ARG A 571 11.39 16.00 -18.07
C ARG A 571 10.17 16.79 -17.57
N LEU A 572 9.98 18.03 -18.06
CA LEU A 572 8.80 18.84 -17.75
C LEU A 572 7.49 18.11 -18.07
N GLN A 573 7.39 17.54 -19.27
CA GLN A 573 6.20 16.80 -19.70
C GLN A 573 5.93 15.59 -18.80
N ARG A 574 6.96 14.79 -18.56
CA ARG A 574 6.85 13.55 -17.77
C ARG A 574 6.45 13.82 -16.33
N HIS A 575 6.99 14.84 -15.67
CA HIS A 575 6.61 15.13 -14.27
C HIS A 575 5.21 15.74 -14.16
N MET A 576 4.80 16.59 -15.10
CA MET A 576 3.41 17.05 -15.17
C MET A 576 2.45 15.86 -15.35
N GLN A 577 2.76 14.96 -16.28
CA GLN A 577 1.99 13.73 -16.49
C GLN A 577 1.97 12.83 -15.25
N ALA A 578 3.10 12.66 -14.56
CA ALA A 578 3.20 11.87 -13.31
C ALA A 578 2.28 12.44 -12.22
N LEU A 579 2.37 13.75 -11.98
CA LEU A 579 1.58 14.43 -10.96
C LEU A 579 0.09 14.38 -11.28
N GLY A 580 -0.29 14.55 -12.56
CA GLY A 580 -1.66 14.33 -13.03
C GLY A 580 -2.15 12.91 -12.73
N ALA A 581 -1.32 11.90 -13.00
CA ALA A 581 -1.65 10.50 -12.75
C ALA A 581 -1.83 10.21 -11.26
N TYR A 582 -0.94 10.72 -10.40
CA TYR A 582 -1.07 10.57 -8.95
C TYR A 582 -2.35 11.22 -8.43
N GLY A 583 -2.68 12.43 -8.92
CA GLY A 583 -3.92 13.11 -8.58
C GLY A 583 -5.16 12.30 -8.94
N PHE A 584 -5.22 11.76 -10.16
CA PHE A 584 -6.31 10.89 -10.60
C PHE A 584 -6.40 9.58 -9.82
N LEU A 585 -5.29 8.87 -9.64
CA LEU A 585 -5.26 7.58 -8.97
C LEU A 585 -5.67 7.69 -7.49
N SER A 586 -5.25 8.77 -6.81
CA SER A 586 -5.61 9.00 -5.42
C SER A 586 -7.05 9.52 -5.26
N ALA A 587 -7.47 10.49 -6.06
CA ALA A 587 -8.79 11.12 -5.90
C ALA A 587 -9.95 10.28 -6.47
N VAL A 588 -9.73 9.58 -7.60
CA VAL A 588 -10.80 8.84 -8.31
C VAL A 588 -10.74 7.35 -8.03
N LYS A 589 -9.55 6.75 -8.11
CA LYS A 589 -9.38 5.29 -7.91
C LYS A 589 -9.15 4.90 -6.45
N GLY A 590 -9.14 5.86 -5.52
CA GLY A 590 -8.98 5.63 -4.08
C GLY A 590 -7.58 5.14 -3.67
N LYS A 591 -6.60 5.15 -4.58
CA LYS A 591 -5.23 4.68 -4.34
C LYS A 591 -4.42 5.79 -3.67
N LYS A 592 -4.72 6.03 -2.40
CA LYS A 592 -4.12 7.12 -1.61
C LYS A 592 -2.61 7.00 -1.43
N TYR A 593 -2.04 5.79 -1.57
CA TYR A 593 -0.61 5.59 -1.43
C TYR A 593 0.23 6.33 -2.49
N PHE A 594 -0.33 6.73 -3.64
CA PHE A 594 0.39 7.56 -4.60
C PHE A 594 0.68 8.98 -4.09
N LEU A 595 -0.07 9.46 -3.09
CA LEU A 595 0.14 10.80 -2.51
C LEU A 595 1.55 10.96 -1.93
N LYS A 596 2.20 9.88 -1.48
CA LYS A 596 3.57 9.93 -0.93
C LYS A 596 4.63 10.30 -1.95
N HIS A 597 4.35 10.16 -3.25
CA HIS A 597 5.28 10.49 -4.34
C HIS A 597 5.11 11.92 -4.87
N ILE A 598 4.00 12.60 -4.53
CA ILE A 598 3.74 13.99 -4.94
C ILE A 598 4.84 14.97 -4.50
N PRO A 599 5.35 14.94 -3.24
CA PRO A 599 6.39 15.87 -2.82
C PRO A 599 7.66 15.79 -3.67
N GLU A 600 8.12 14.58 -3.98
CA GLU A 600 9.31 14.39 -4.82
C GLU A 600 9.04 14.77 -6.28
N GLY A 601 7.87 14.40 -6.83
CA GLY A 601 7.48 14.83 -8.18
C GLY A 601 7.40 16.36 -8.32
N LEU A 602 6.89 17.07 -7.31
CA LEU A 602 6.90 18.54 -7.28
C LEU A 602 8.31 19.13 -7.16
N ARG A 603 9.20 18.49 -6.38
CA ARG A 603 10.58 18.93 -6.23
C ARG A 603 11.31 18.83 -7.58
N LEU A 604 11.15 17.71 -8.27
CA LEU A 604 11.75 17.47 -9.58
C LEU A 604 11.19 18.44 -10.64
N LEU A 605 9.87 18.63 -10.70
CA LEU A 605 9.25 19.59 -11.62
C LEU A 605 9.74 21.03 -11.39
N LYS A 606 10.00 21.41 -10.13
CA LYS A 606 10.62 22.72 -9.80
C LYS A 606 12.05 22.82 -10.31
N GLU A 607 12.83 21.75 -10.12
CA GLU A 607 14.21 21.67 -10.61
C GLU A 607 14.25 21.84 -12.14
N ASP A 608 13.30 21.23 -12.86
CA ASP A 608 13.20 21.26 -14.31
C ASP A 608 12.83 22.64 -14.89
N ILE A 609 11.90 23.35 -14.23
CA ILE A 609 11.41 24.64 -14.74
C ILE A 609 12.37 25.80 -14.42
N LEU A 610 13.20 25.67 -13.39
CA LEU A 610 14.14 26.73 -12.96
C LEU A 610 15.08 27.23 -14.07
N PRO A 611 15.77 26.36 -14.84
CA PRO A 611 16.59 26.80 -15.97
C PRO A 611 15.77 27.45 -17.10
N LEU A 612 14.49 27.11 -17.20
CA LEU A 612 13.60 27.50 -18.29
C LEU A 612 12.65 28.65 -17.92
N LYS A 613 12.84 29.29 -16.76
CA LYS A 613 11.95 30.35 -16.24
C LYS A 613 11.77 31.55 -17.19
N SER A 614 12.77 31.85 -18.02
CA SER A 614 12.71 32.94 -18.98
C SER A 614 11.92 32.57 -20.24
N GLU A 615 11.87 31.27 -20.56
CA GLU A 615 11.13 30.72 -21.72
C GLU A 615 9.67 30.42 -21.35
N TYR A 616 9.42 29.96 -20.11
CA TYR A 616 8.09 29.61 -19.60
C TYR A 616 7.78 30.32 -18.26
N PRO A 617 7.67 31.65 -18.22
CA PRO A 617 7.45 32.41 -16.99
C PRO A 617 6.10 32.11 -16.30
N ALA A 618 5.01 31.91 -17.03
CA ALA A 618 3.70 31.63 -16.44
C ALA A 618 3.65 30.23 -15.81
N LEU A 619 4.25 29.24 -16.46
CA LEU A 619 4.41 27.88 -15.94
C LEU A 619 5.32 27.87 -14.72
N TYR A 620 6.43 28.63 -14.75
CA TYR A 620 7.29 28.82 -13.59
C TYR A 620 6.50 29.37 -12.40
N GLU A 621 5.75 30.47 -12.58
CA GLU A 621 4.94 31.05 -11.51
C GLU A 621 3.91 30.06 -10.94
N LEU A 622 3.25 29.28 -11.80
CA LEU A 622 2.33 28.24 -11.37
C LEU A 622 3.06 27.20 -10.50
N ILE A 623 4.16 26.62 -11.00
CA ILE A 623 4.88 25.54 -10.33
C ILE A 623 5.39 25.98 -8.95
N ILE A 624 5.88 27.22 -8.82
CA ILE A 624 6.30 27.76 -7.53
C ILE A 624 5.12 27.90 -6.55
N LYS A 625 3.92 28.25 -7.02
CA LYS A 625 2.70 28.34 -6.20
C LYS A 625 2.15 26.98 -5.74
N LEU A 626 2.51 25.87 -6.40
CA LEU A 626 2.06 24.52 -6.01
C LEU A 626 2.75 23.97 -4.76
N SER A 627 3.71 24.72 -4.21
CA SER A 627 4.50 24.38 -3.01
C SER A 627 3.64 24.26 -1.76
#